data_AF-A0AAD7MPL7-F1
#
_entry.id   AF-A0AAD7MPL7-F1
#
_cell.length_a   1.000
_cell.length_b   1.000
_cell.length_c   1.000
_cell.angle_alpha   90.00
_cell.angle_beta   90.00
_cell.angle_gamma   90.00
#
_symmetry.space_group_name_H-M   'P 1'
#
loop_
_entity.id
_entity.type
_entity.pdbx_description
1 polymer ?
#
loop_
_entity_poly.entity_id
_entity_poly.type
_entity_poly.pdbx_seq_one_letter_code
_entity_poly.pdbx_strand_id
1 'polypeptide(L)'
;MVTKFFDIILGAKRASKIGILGKVKGWYAAVEAQIRGSLHLHLLAWIDGAPASPLDMKEQMNSDAEFKQKLTAWYDDIICQSFPKDTVPYAATQGTPKQLPVLSRPLDPDSPDYAQKRDQHHRDLCENTGLVHGHSATCFKHIPRRIQSLIDPDNDCRFELPRPLVAQTHFDDDDDLVIRCETGNLNGHNPTATLCLGCNTDLKQTASGSVALAMVEHMGNYAIKLQLDTAIVFSALCASIKALQNRPPQDIDGQVDNSEMTRLMMVKTTNTLVGKRELTGQQTASLLLGRKNNYTSDEYQEHWWSSMLRDIARDVFTIDLGDHSEPYTPETAEELDLGRPDSDEAQRMIIPDDEDDLLLTPETSIEPLKTRNVTMMPERRDIQTCSVTYSTGRQSLIRCVSGIF
;
A
#
# COMPACT_ATOMS: atom_id res chain seq x y z
N MET A 1 17.21 -4.74 -12.85
CA MET A 1 16.47 -5.92 -12.36
C MET A 1 15.00 -5.82 -12.73
N VAL A 2 14.27 -4.80 -12.27
CA VAL A 2 12.82 -4.62 -12.52
C VAL A 2 12.41 -4.70 -14.00
N THR A 3 13.10 -4.01 -14.92
CA THR A 3 12.78 -4.12 -16.36
C THR A 3 12.96 -5.54 -16.91
N LYS A 4 13.96 -6.28 -16.42
CA LYS A 4 14.17 -7.70 -16.81
C LYS A 4 13.05 -8.59 -16.28
N PHE A 5 12.48 -8.28 -15.12
CA PHE A 5 11.31 -8.98 -14.61
C PHE A 5 10.15 -8.87 -15.62
N PHE A 6 9.80 -7.67 -16.06
CA PHE A 6 8.73 -7.50 -17.06
C PHE A 6 9.08 -8.12 -18.42
N ASP A 7 10.27 -7.83 -18.94
CA ASP A 7 10.69 -8.25 -20.28
C ASP A 7 10.81 -9.78 -20.40
N ILE A 8 11.38 -10.42 -19.38
CA ILE A 8 11.78 -11.83 -19.41
C ILE A 8 10.88 -12.67 -18.53
N ILE A 9 10.70 -12.34 -17.25
CA ILE A 9 9.97 -13.21 -16.30
C ILE A 9 8.47 -13.16 -16.58
N LEU A 10 7.89 -11.97 -16.71
CA LEU A 10 6.50 -11.75 -17.12
C LEU A 10 6.29 -11.95 -18.63
N GLY A 11 7.38 -11.97 -19.40
CA GLY A 11 7.37 -12.39 -20.81
C GLY A 11 7.06 -11.29 -21.82
N ALA A 12 6.99 -10.02 -21.43
CA ALA A 12 6.59 -8.92 -22.31
C ALA A 12 7.44 -8.79 -23.59
N LYS A 13 8.72 -9.16 -23.55
CA LYS A 13 9.64 -9.13 -24.70
C LYS A 13 10.06 -10.51 -25.20
N ARG A 14 9.53 -11.60 -24.65
CA ARG A 14 9.74 -12.94 -25.23
C ARG A 14 9.05 -13.03 -26.59
N ALA A 15 9.61 -13.85 -27.49
CA ALA A 15 9.01 -14.08 -28.81
C ALA A 15 7.57 -14.64 -28.70
N SER A 16 7.33 -15.53 -27.73
CA SER A 16 6.01 -16.10 -27.45
C SER A 16 5.06 -15.16 -26.70
N LYS A 17 5.57 -14.10 -26.06
CA LYS A 17 4.85 -13.27 -25.08
C LYS A 17 4.31 -14.04 -23.85
N ILE A 18 4.83 -15.23 -23.58
CA ILE A 18 4.42 -16.09 -22.45
C ILE A 18 5.48 -16.03 -21.35
N GLY A 19 5.08 -15.57 -20.17
CA GLY A 19 5.89 -15.51 -18.94
C GLY A 19 5.43 -16.51 -17.88
N ILE A 20 5.89 -16.29 -16.64
CA ILE A 20 5.58 -17.14 -15.48
C ILE A 20 4.10 -17.16 -15.09
N LEU A 21 3.30 -16.18 -15.52
CA LEU A 21 1.86 -16.11 -15.29
C LEU A 21 1.07 -16.48 -16.57
N GLY A 22 1.72 -17.06 -17.58
CA GLY A 22 1.15 -17.17 -18.92
C GLY A 22 1.31 -15.89 -19.74
N LYS A 23 0.42 -15.68 -20.69
CA LYS A 23 0.41 -14.46 -21.52
C LYS A 23 -0.30 -13.34 -20.77
N VAL A 24 0.39 -12.22 -20.59
CA VAL A 24 -0.16 -11.06 -19.85
C VAL A 24 -0.66 -10.03 -20.85
N LYS A 25 -1.92 -9.62 -20.70
CA LYS A 25 -2.57 -8.60 -21.52
C LYS A 25 -2.12 -7.19 -21.12
N GLY A 26 -1.97 -6.94 -19.83
CA GLY A 26 -1.47 -5.67 -19.31
C GLY A 26 -1.04 -5.77 -17.85
N TRP A 27 -0.37 -4.73 -17.36
CA TRP A 27 0.04 -4.61 -15.97
C TRP A 27 0.22 -3.15 -15.54
N TYR A 28 0.09 -2.94 -14.23
CA TYR A 28 0.48 -1.70 -13.57
C TYR A 28 1.24 -2.04 -12.31
N ALA A 29 2.37 -1.38 -12.10
CA ALA A 29 3.20 -1.59 -10.94
C ALA A 29 3.72 -0.28 -10.36
N ALA A 30 3.60 -0.12 -9.04
CA ALA A 30 4.06 1.04 -8.30
C ALA A 30 5.28 0.67 -7.45
N VAL A 31 6.29 1.56 -7.44
CA VAL A 31 7.44 1.48 -6.55
C VAL A 31 7.16 2.32 -5.32
N GLU A 32 7.27 1.71 -4.15
CA GLU A 32 7.13 2.38 -2.86
C GLU A 32 8.32 2.01 -1.98
N ALA A 33 8.71 2.92 -1.08
CA ALA A 33 9.60 2.58 0.01
C ALA A 33 8.83 2.14 1.24
N GLN A 34 9.26 1.03 1.82
CA GLN A 34 8.83 0.61 3.14
C GLN A 34 9.36 1.58 4.19
N ILE A 35 8.76 1.53 5.37
CA ILE A 35 9.19 2.28 6.56
C ILE A 35 10.69 2.03 6.88
N ARG A 36 11.25 0.87 6.49
CA ARG A 36 12.67 0.52 6.64
C ARG A 36 13.58 0.99 5.48
N GLY A 37 13.05 1.75 4.54
CA GLY A 37 13.80 2.30 3.40
C GLY A 37 13.95 1.37 2.19
N SER A 38 13.64 0.08 2.30
CA SER A 38 13.67 -0.85 1.16
C SER A 38 12.61 -0.48 0.12
N LEU A 39 13.00 -0.47 -1.16
CA LEU A 39 12.08 -0.30 -2.27
C LEU A 39 11.41 -1.63 -2.60
N HIS A 40 10.10 -1.64 -2.72
CA HIS A 40 9.32 -2.77 -3.20
C HIS A 40 8.47 -2.38 -4.41
N LEU A 41 8.03 -3.39 -5.13
CA LEU A 41 7.18 -3.25 -6.30
C LEU A 41 5.83 -3.91 -5.99
N HIS A 42 4.76 -3.13 -5.95
CA HIS A 42 3.40 -3.65 -5.98
C HIS A 42 2.98 -3.80 -7.44
N LEU A 43 2.51 -4.98 -7.84
CA LEU A 43 2.16 -5.29 -9.22
C LEU A 43 0.73 -5.83 -9.32
N LEU A 44 -0.05 -5.26 -10.23
CA LEU A 44 -1.30 -5.83 -10.72
C LEU A 44 -1.10 -6.25 -12.18
N ALA A 45 -1.48 -7.47 -12.53
CA ALA A 45 -1.35 -8.02 -13.87
C ALA A 45 -2.67 -8.62 -14.35
N TRP A 46 -3.03 -8.32 -15.59
CA TRP A 46 -4.21 -8.86 -16.26
C TRP A 46 -3.77 -9.94 -17.23
N ILE A 47 -4.29 -11.14 -17.05
CA ILE A 47 -3.95 -12.31 -17.87
C ILE A 47 -4.76 -12.29 -19.16
N ASP A 48 -4.10 -12.57 -20.28
CA ASP A 48 -4.74 -12.66 -21.59
C ASP A 48 -5.61 -13.92 -21.67
N GLY A 49 -6.83 -13.76 -22.17
CA GLY A 49 -7.83 -14.85 -22.21
C GLY A 49 -8.51 -15.16 -20.88
N ALA A 50 -8.25 -14.40 -19.81
CA ALA A 50 -9.02 -14.51 -18.58
C ALA A 50 -10.50 -14.11 -18.82
N PRO A 51 -11.47 -14.76 -18.15
CA PRO A 51 -12.88 -14.37 -18.24
C PRO A 51 -13.09 -12.89 -17.90
N ALA A 52 -14.09 -12.26 -18.52
CA ALA A 52 -14.29 -10.81 -18.43
C ALA A 52 -14.77 -10.36 -17.04
N SER A 53 -15.42 -11.25 -16.30
CA SER A 53 -15.80 -11.01 -14.90
C SER A 53 -15.61 -12.27 -14.05
N PRO A 54 -15.47 -12.12 -12.72
CA PRO A 54 -15.54 -13.24 -11.78
C PRO A 54 -16.82 -14.08 -11.92
N LEU A 55 -17.95 -13.45 -12.27
CA LEU A 55 -19.20 -14.15 -12.52
C LEU A 55 -19.11 -15.01 -13.79
N ASP A 56 -18.52 -14.49 -14.86
CA ASP A 56 -18.33 -15.23 -16.11
C ASP A 56 -17.38 -16.42 -15.89
N MET A 57 -16.33 -16.22 -15.08
CA MET A 57 -15.42 -17.30 -14.67
C MET A 57 -16.18 -18.41 -13.95
N LYS A 58 -17.03 -18.03 -12.98
CA LYS A 58 -17.89 -18.95 -12.24
C LYS A 58 -18.86 -19.69 -13.15
N GLU A 59 -19.55 -19.01 -14.04
CA GLU A 59 -20.48 -19.63 -15.01
C GLU A 59 -19.77 -20.61 -15.93
N GLN A 60 -18.62 -20.22 -16.48
CA GLN A 60 -17.83 -21.08 -17.37
C GLN A 60 -17.40 -22.36 -16.67
N MET A 61 -16.89 -22.27 -15.45
CA MET A 61 -16.47 -23.45 -14.70
C MET A 61 -17.61 -24.41 -14.35
N ASN A 62 -18.80 -23.89 -14.06
CA ASN A 62 -19.97 -24.73 -13.77
C ASN A 62 -20.49 -25.43 -15.03
N SER A 63 -20.29 -24.82 -16.19
CA SER A 63 -20.70 -25.38 -17.48
C SER A 63 -19.65 -26.26 -18.16
N ASP A 64 -18.36 -26.07 -17.87
CA ASP A 64 -17.23 -26.68 -18.57
C ASP A 64 -16.20 -27.26 -17.58
N ALA A 65 -16.24 -28.58 -17.42
CA ALA A 65 -15.32 -29.32 -16.57
C ALA A 65 -13.86 -29.30 -17.08
N GLU A 66 -13.66 -29.21 -18.41
CA GLU A 66 -12.32 -29.13 -19.01
C GLU A 66 -11.69 -27.76 -18.70
N PHE A 67 -12.49 -26.70 -18.81
CA PHE A 67 -12.07 -25.35 -18.40
C PHE A 67 -11.68 -25.32 -16.92
N LYS A 68 -12.53 -25.86 -16.03
CA LYS A 68 -12.25 -25.94 -14.59
C LYS A 68 -10.92 -26.65 -14.32
N GLN A 69 -10.68 -27.80 -14.95
CA GLN A 69 -9.44 -28.55 -14.77
C GLN A 69 -8.20 -27.79 -15.28
N LYS A 70 -8.30 -27.13 -16.43
CA LYS A 70 -7.19 -26.33 -16.98
C LYS A 70 -6.89 -25.12 -16.09
N LEU A 71 -7.92 -24.47 -15.56
CA LEU A 71 -7.78 -23.31 -14.70
C LEU A 71 -7.12 -23.69 -13.35
N THR A 72 -7.58 -24.76 -12.70
CA THR A 72 -6.95 -25.23 -11.44
C THR A 72 -5.51 -25.67 -11.65
N ALA A 73 -5.23 -26.40 -12.73
CA ALA A 73 -3.86 -26.80 -13.10
C ALA A 73 -2.95 -25.59 -13.38
N TRP A 74 -3.48 -24.54 -14.03
CA TRP A 74 -2.73 -23.31 -14.24
C TRP A 74 -2.42 -22.60 -12.92
N TYR A 75 -3.39 -22.48 -12.01
CA TYR A 75 -3.15 -21.89 -10.69
C TYR A 75 -2.11 -22.65 -9.86
N ASP A 76 -2.15 -23.99 -9.89
CA ASP A 76 -1.17 -24.86 -9.23
C ASP A 76 0.25 -24.72 -9.81
N ASP A 77 0.37 -24.34 -11.08
CA ASP A 77 1.65 -24.07 -11.75
C ASP A 77 2.22 -22.69 -11.37
N ILE A 78 1.35 -21.68 -11.24
CA ILE A 78 1.79 -20.30 -11.05
C ILE A 78 1.92 -19.87 -9.58
N ILE A 79 1.16 -20.48 -8.67
CA ILE A 79 1.14 -20.14 -7.23
C ILE A 79 1.48 -21.38 -6.41
N CYS A 80 2.52 -21.26 -5.60
CA CYS A 80 2.96 -22.27 -4.65
C CYS A 80 2.75 -21.78 -3.21
N GLN A 81 2.14 -22.62 -2.36
CA GLN A 81 1.99 -22.42 -0.91
C GLN A 81 2.56 -23.62 -0.13
N SER A 82 3.64 -24.19 -0.64
CA SER A 82 4.33 -25.35 -0.06
C SER A 82 5.84 -25.19 -0.19
N PHE A 83 6.60 -25.79 0.72
CA PHE A 83 8.03 -25.98 0.49
C PHE A 83 8.28 -27.07 -0.56
N PRO A 84 9.39 -27.00 -1.31
CA PRO A 84 9.83 -28.13 -2.14
C PRO A 84 10.02 -29.39 -1.30
N LYS A 85 9.67 -30.54 -1.88
CA LYS A 85 9.86 -31.86 -1.24
C LYS A 85 11.35 -32.16 -1.06
N ASP A 86 11.65 -33.05 -0.12
CA ASP A 86 13.03 -33.53 0.15
C ASP A 86 14.03 -32.42 0.53
N THR A 87 13.53 -31.33 1.11
CA THR A 87 14.35 -30.22 1.64
C THR A 87 14.36 -30.20 3.16
N VAL A 88 15.35 -29.54 3.74
CA VAL A 88 15.48 -29.34 5.19
C VAL A 88 15.36 -27.85 5.55
N PRO A 89 14.92 -27.50 6.78
CA PRO A 89 14.91 -26.11 7.23
C PRO A 89 16.29 -25.48 7.13
N TYR A 90 16.34 -24.22 6.71
CA TYR A 90 17.57 -23.45 6.63
C TYR A 90 18.19 -23.29 8.02
N ALA A 91 19.46 -23.69 8.14
CA ALA A 91 20.26 -23.52 9.33
C ALA A 91 21.41 -22.55 9.03
N ALA A 92 21.34 -21.35 9.61
CA ALA A 92 22.42 -20.37 9.48
C ALA A 92 23.70 -20.93 10.12
N THR A 93 24.81 -20.86 9.37
CA THR A 93 26.12 -21.28 9.89
C THR A 93 26.63 -20.24 10.88
N GLN A 94 27.24 -20.68 12.00
CA GLN A 94 27.84 -19.75 12.96
C GLN A 94 28.81 -18.78 12.28
N GLY A 95 28.68 -17.48 12.58
CA GLY A 95 29.49 -16.43 11.97
C GLY A 95 29.00 -15.92 10.61
N THR A 96 27.92 -16.48 10.05
CA THR A 96 27.31 -15.97 8.81
C THR A 96 26.06 -15.11 9.08
N PRO A 97 25.75 -14.11 8.23
CA PRO A 97 24.49 -13.39 8.33
C PRO A 97 23.30 -14.35 8.19
N LYS A 98 22.25 -14.17 9.01
CA LYS A 98 21.04 -15.02 8.91
C LYS A 98 20.43 -15.01 7.51
N GLN A 99 20.44 -13.85 6.84
CA GLN A 99 19.89 -13.66 5.49
C GLN A 99 20.88 -14.03 4.37
N LEU A 100 21.92 -14.82 4.65
CA LEU A 100 22.94 -15.18 3.66
C LEU A 100 22.36 -15.71 2.33
N PRO A 101 21.29 -16.53 2.29
CA PRO A 101 20.73 -17.00 1.02
C PRO A 101 20.25 -15.86 0.10
N VAL A 102 19.73 -14.79 0.68
CA VAL A 102 19.24 -13.59 -0.02
C VAL A 102 20.39 -12.68 -0.45
N LEU A 103 21.47 -12.65 0.33
CA LEU A 103 22.66 -11.83 0.07
C LEU A 103 23.67 -12.51 -0.87
N SER A 104 23.47 -13.79 -1.13
CA SER A 104 24.32 -14.61 -1.98
C SER A 104 23.98 -14.45 -3.45
N ARG A 105 24.92 -14.85 -4.31
CA ARG A 105 24.65 -14.93 -5.75
C ARG A 105 23.63 -16.04 -6.00
N PRO A 106 22.72 -15.87 -6.98
CA PRO A 106 21.87 -16.96 -7.43
C PRO A 106 22.70 -18.18 -7.84
N LEU A 107 22.11 -19.37 -7.72
CA LEU A 107 22.71 -20.60 -8.23
C LEU A 107 23.03 -20.45 -9.73
N ASP A 108 24.17 -20.98 -10.14
CA ASP A 108 24.56 -21.04 -11.55
C ASP A 108 23.67 -22.04 -12.29
N PRO A 109 22.84 -21.60 -13.26
CA PRO A 109 21.95 -22.48 -14.00
C PRO A 109 22.70 -23.50 -14.88
N ASP A 110 23.96 -23.23 -15.25
CA ASP A 110 24.77 -24.12 -16.08
C ASP A 110 25.53 -25.16 -15.25
N SER A 111 25.44 -25.09 -13.92
CA SER A 111 26.09 -26.05 -13.02
C SER A 111 25.41 -27.43 -13.10
N PRO A 112 26.18 -28.54 -13.16
CA PRO A 112 25.61 -29.89 -13.21
C PRO A 112 24.79 -30.26 -11.95
N ASP A 113 25.02 -29.57 -10.83
CA ASP A 113 24.31 -29.77 -9.57
C ASP A 113 23.13 -28.80 -9.36
N TYR A 114 22.82 -27.93 -10.34
CA TYR A 114 21.76 -26.93 -10.23
C TYR A 114 20.43 -27.58 -9.82
N ALA A 115 20.01 -28.62 -10.54
CA ALA A 115 18.74 -29.29 -10.28
C ALA A 115 18.65 -29.88 -8.86
N GLN A 116 19.78 -30.38 -8.32
CA GLN A 116 19.83 -30.97 -6.98
C GLN A 116 19.79 -29.88 -5.89
N LYS A 117 20.42 -28.72 -6.13
CA LYS A 117 20.51 -27.63 -5.17
C LYS A 117 19.32 -26.66 -5.23
N ARG A 118 18.62 -26.61 -6.37
CA ARG A 118 17.54 -25.65 -6.63
C ARG A 118 16.46 -25.68 -5.55
N ASP A 119 16.00 -26.86 -5.19
CA ASP A 119 14.86 -27.02 -4.28
C ASP A 119 15.23 -26.59 -2.85
N GLN A 120 16.42 -26.97 -2.38
CA GLN A 120 16.93 -26.48 -1.10
C GLN A 120 17.13 -24.96 -1.12
N HIS A 121 17.72 -24.42 -2.20
CA HIS A 121 17.91 -22.98 -2.33
C HIS A 121 16.57 -22.22 -2.38
N HIS A 122 15.55 -22.77 -3.04
CA HIS A 122 14.21 -22.20 -3.06
C HIS A 122 13.62 -22.14 -1.65
N ARG A 123 13.72 -23.22 -0.88
CA ARG A 123 13.31 -23.22 0.54
C ARG A 123 14.08 -22.18 1.36
N ASP A 124 15.40 -22.13 1.21
CA ASP A 124 16.25 -21.17 1.92
C ASP A 124 15.81 -19.73 1.61
N LEU A 125 15.46 -19.41 0.36
CA LEU A 125 14.91 -18.12 -0.02
C LEU A 125 13.55 -17.87 0.63
N CYS A 126 12.62 -18.83 0.59
CA CYS A 126 11.30 -18.68 1.23
C CYS A 126 11.42 -18.32 2.72
N GLU A 127 12.30 -19.02 3.44
CA GLU A 127 12.52 -18.82 4.88
C GLU A 127 13.26 -17.51 5.20
N ASN A 128 13.99 -16.91 4.25
CA ASN A 128 14.82 -15.72 4.47
C ASN A 128 14.36 -14.44 3.75
N THR A 129 13.30 -14.51 2.94
CA THR A 129 12.75 -13.34 2.21
C THR A 129 11.49 -12.75 2.84
N GLY A 130 11.00 -13.33 3.95
CA GLY A 130 9.73 -12.93 4.57
C GLY A 130 8.49 -13.49 3.85
N LEU A 131 8.66 -14.51 3.01
CA LEU A 131 7.55 -15.31 2.47
C LEU A 131 6.94 -16.21 3.55
N VAL A 132 7.76 -16.71 4.48
CA VAL A 132 7.28 -17.38 5.69
C VAL A 132 6.89 -16.34 6.72
N HIS A 133 5.62 -16.35 7.08
CA HIS A 133 5.06 -15.49 8.10
C HIS A 133 5.39 -16.03 9.50
N GLY A 134 5.97 -15.16 10.32
CA GLY A 134 6.02 -15.34 11.76
C GLY A 134 5.21 -14.21 12.40
N HIS A 135 4.34 -14.56 13.35
CA HIS A 135 3.55 -13.56 14.04
C HIS A 135 4.47 -12.56 14.76
N SER A 136 4.08 -11.30 14.71
CA SER A 136 4.74 -10.19 15.39
C SER A 136 3.68 -9.20 15.87
N ALA A 137 4.07 -8.20 16.67
CA ALA A 137 3.14 -7.16 17.15
C ALA A 137 2.34 -6.50 16.00
N THR A 138 2.91 -6.43 14.80
CA THR A 138 2.23 -5.87 13.62
C THR A 138 1.01 -6.68 13.15
N CYS A 139 0.96 -7.98 13.46
CA CYS A 139 -0.17 -8.85 13.12
C CYS A 139 -1.43 -8.45 13.89
N PHE A 140 -1.25 -7.86 15.07
CA PHE A 140 -2.31 -7.52 16.01
C PHE A 140 -2.50 -6.01 16.13
N LYS A 141 -1.92 -5.21 15.21
CA LYS A 141 -1.90 -3.74 15.27
C LYS A 141 -3.30 -3.12 15.40
N HIS A 142 -4.31 -3.75 14.79
CA HIS A 142 -5.67 -3.23 14.76
C HIS A 142 -6.53 -3.73 15.92
N ILE A 143 -5.97 -4.57 16.78
CA ILE A 143 -6.67 -5.12 17.94
C ILE A 143 -6.53 -4.12 19.09
N PRO A 144 -7.64 -3.66 19.68
CA PRO A 144 -7.58 -2.75 20.81
C PRO A 144 -6.83 -3.36 22.00
N ARG A 145 -5.96 -2.57 22.64
CA ARG A 145 -5.17 -3.00 23.82
C ARG A 145 -6.01 -3.66 24.93
N ARG A 146 -7.26 -3.22 25.11
CA ARG A 146 -8.21 -3.76 26.11
C ARG A 146 -8.57 -5.24 25.93
N ILE A 147 -8.39 -5.78 24.72
CA ILE A 147 -8.66 -7.21 24.42
C ILE A 147 -7.38 -7.95 23.99
N GLN A 148 -6.20 -7.34 24.14
CA GLN A 148 -4.93 -7.94 23.72
C GLN A 148 -4.65 -9.29 24.41
N SER A 149 -5.11 -9.43 25.66
CA SER A 149 -4.98 -10.68 26.44
C SER A 149 -5.87 -11.82 25.94
N LEU A 150 -6.85 -11.52 25.07
CA LEU A 150 -7.77 -12.49 24.48
C LEU A 150 -7.37 -12.88 23.05
N ILE A 151 -6.23 -12.37 22.56
CA ILE A 151 -5.75 -12.64 21.21
C ILE A 151 -5.49 -14.13 21.05
N ASP A 152 -6.12 -14.68 20.03
CA ASP A 152 -5.76 -15.94 19.43
C ASP A 152 -4.82 -15.66 18.25
N PRO A 153 -3.52 -15.95 18.34
CA PRO A 153 -2.57 -15.65 17.26
C PRO A 153 -2.95 -16.23 15.91
N ASP A 154 -3.61 -17.39 15.89
CA ASP A 154 -3.95 -18.09 14.65
C ASP A 154 -5.24 -17.56 14.02
N ASN A 155 -6.15 -16.99 14.81
CA ASN A 155 -7.43 -16.47 14.33
C ASN A 155 -7.48 -14.93 14.21
N ASP A 156 -6.69 -14.23 15.00
CA ASP A 156 -6.69 -12.76 15.08
C ASP A 156 -5.52 -12.11 14.30
N CYS A 157 -4.75 -12.92 13.57
CA CYS A 157 -3.73 -12.39 12.67
C CYS A 157 -4.39 -11.57 11.56
N ARG A 158 -4.07 -10.27 11.47
CA ARG A 158 -4.53 -9.38 10.40
C ARG A 158 -4.28 -9.92 8.97
N PHE A 159 -3.28 -10.77 8.81
CA PHE A 159 -2.91 -11.35 7.52
C PHE A 159 -3.62 -12.69 7.24
N GLU A 160 -4.49 -13.14 8.14
CA GLU A 160 -5.24 -14.39 8.05
C GLU A 160 -4.31 -15.61 7.90
N LEU A 161 -3.34 -15.69 8.82
CA LEU A 161 -2.30 -16.70 8.87
C LEU A 161 -2.22 -17.33 10.27
N PRO A 162 -2.11 -18.67 10.38
CA PRO A 162 -1.97 -19.64 9.30
C PRO A 162 -3.26 -19.87 8.49
N ARG A 163 -3.12 -20.06 7.18
CA ARG A 163 -4.23 -20.55 6.35
C ARG A 163 -4.56 -22.00 6.66
N PRO A 164 -5.83 -22.42 6.51
CA PRO A 164 -6.21 -23.83 6.52
C PRO A 164 -5.42 -24.63 5.48
N LEU A 165 -5.06 -25.87 5.83
CA LEU A 165 -4.40 -26.77 4.90
C LEU A 165 -5.40 -27.31 3.87
N VAL A 166 -5.01 -27.25 2.60
CA VAL A 166 -5.85 -27.62 1.47
C VAL A 166 -5.05 -28.55 0.56
N ALA A 167 -5.51 -29.79 0.41
CA ALA A 167 -4.77 -30.82 -0.32
C ALA A 167 -4.72 -30.59 -1.84
N GLN A 168 -5.75 -29.97 -2.42
CA GLN A 168 -5.85 -29.71 -3.85
C GLN A 168 -6.58 -28.39 -4.11
N THR A 169 -6.16 -27.68 -5.15
CA THR A 169 -6.85 -26.47 -5.59
C THR A 169 -8.26 -26.82 -6.04
N HIS A 170 -9.24 -26.17 -5.43
CA HIS A 170 -10.65 -26.40 -5.69
C HIS A 170 -11.44 -25.10 -5.52
N PHE A 171 -12.75 -25.19 -5.72
CA PHE A 171 -13.66 -24.10 -5.41
C PHE A 171 -14.54 -24.56 -4.26
N ASP A 172 -14.75 -23.68 -3.29
CA ASP A 172 -15.59 -23.96 -2.14
C ASP A 172 -17.08 -23.80 -2.45
N ASP A 173 -17.93 -23.94 -1.42
CA ASP A 173 -19.39 -23.86 -1.54
C ASP A 173 -19.89 -22.46 -1.94
N ASP A 174 -19.07 -21.42 -1.73
CA ASP A 174 -19.34 -20.05 -2.16
C ASP A 174 -18.86 -19.77 -3.61
N ASP A 175 -18.33 -20.81 -4.26
CA ASP A 175 -17.65 -20.79 -5.56
C ASP A 175 -16.40 -19.89 -5.60
N ASP A 176 -15.75 -19.69 -4.44
CA ASP A 176 -14.47 -18.99 -4.35
C ASP A 176 -13.30 -19.96 -4.60
N LEU A 177 -12.27 -19.48 -5.30
CA LEU A 177 -11.09 -20.27 -5.63
C LEU A 177 -10.19 -20.44 -4.40
N VAL A 178 -10.07 -21.68 -3.94
CA VAL A 178 -9.19 -22.08 -2.85
C VAL A 178 -7.96 -22.79 -3.42
N ILE A 179 -6.80 -22.16 -3.27
CA ILE A 179 -5.51 -22.70 -3.73
C ILE A 179 -5.01 -23.78 -2.78
N ARG A 180 -4.41 -24.84 -3.32
CA ARG A 180 -3.69 -25.86 -2.57
C ARG A 180 -2.69 -25.22 -1.60
N CYS A 181 -2.79 -25.60 -0.32
CA CYS A 181 -1.97 -25.06 0.76
C CYS A 181 -1.46 -26.21 1.62
N GLU A 182 -0.15 -26.45 1.61
CA GLU A 182 0.48 -27.46 2.49
C GLU A 182 1.26 -26.81 3.64
N THR A 183 1.43 -25.49 3.60
CA THR A 183 2.13 -24.73 4.64
C THR A 183 1.36 -23.45 4.92
N GLY A 184 0.50 -23.48 5.94
CA GLY A 184 -0.43 -22.39 6.26
C GLY A 184 0.23 -21.02 6.46
N ASN A 185 1.47 -20.99 6.96
CA ASN A 185 2.23 -19.75 7.20
C ASN A 185 3.10 -19.28 6.03
N LEU A 186 3.10 -19.99 4.89
CA LEU A 186 3.89 -19.62 3.71
C LEU A 186 3.03 -18.92 2.69
N ASN A 187 3.30 -17.64 2.44
CA ASN A 187 2.60 -16.86 1.42
C ASN A 187 2.68 -17.49 0.03
N GLY A 188 1.62 -17.28 -0.75
CA GLY A 188 1.58 -17.67 -2.15
C GLY A 188 2.72 -16.98 -2.88
N HIS A 189 3.48 -17.73 -3.67
CA HIS A 189 4.57 -17.18 -4.45
C HIS A 189 4.76 -17.99 -5.73
N ASN A 190 5.42 -17.41 -6.72
CA ASN A 190 5.86 -18.16 -7.90
C ASN A 190 7.30 -18.66 -7.68
N PRO A 191 7.57 -19.97 -7.69
CA PRO A 191 8.91 -20.51 -7.44
C PRO A 191 9.99 -19.92 -8.35
N THR A 192 9.67 -19.75 -9.64
CA THR A 192 10.60 -19.16 -10.62
C THR A 192 10.89 -17.69 -10.30
N ALA A 193 9.85 -16.91 -9.93
CA ALA A 193 10.06 -15.53 -9.52
C ALA A 193 10.94 -15.43 -8.27
N THR A 194 10.67 -16.22 -7.24
CA THR A 194 11.47 -16.25 -6.01
C THR A 194 12.93 -16.60 -6.29
N LEU A 195 13.19 -17.66 -7.08
CA LEU A 195 14.54 -18.07 -7.44
C LEU A 195 15.29 -17.02 -8.27
N CYS A 196 14.61 -16.33 -9.19
CA CYS A 196 15.24 -15.32 -10.04
C CYS A 196 15.48 -13.99 -9.33
N LEU A 197 14.59 -13.59 -8.41
CA LEU A 197 14.62 -12.27 -7.76
C LEU A 197 15.29 -12.30 -6.39
N GLY A 198 15.27 -13.44 -5.70
CA GLY A 198 15.84 -13.58 -4.36
C GLY A 198 15.15 -12.71 -3.31
N CYS A 199 13.89 -12.33 -3.52
CA CYS A 199 13.13 -11.45 -2.64
C CYS A 199 11.74 -12.01 -2.36
N ASN A 200 10.98 -11.32 -1.50
CA ASN A 200 9.57 -11.65 -1.31
C ASN A 200 8.83 -11.45 -2.63
N THR A 201 8.13 -12.48 -3.11
CA THR A 201 7.30 -12.44 -4.32
C THR A 201 5.87 -12.85 -4.01
N ASP A 202 5.34 -12.39 -2.85
CA ASP A 202 3.95 -12.61 -2.44
C ASP A 202 3.01 -12.38 -3.64
N LEU A 203 2.31 -13.44 -4.01
CA LEU A 203 1.48 -13.55 -5.18
C LEU A 203 0.12 -14.06 -4.73
N LYS A 204 -0.89 -13.23 -4.97
CA LYS A 204 -2.29 -13.52 -4.65
C LYS A 204 -3.13 -13.44 -5.90
N GLN A 205 -3.96 -14.44 -6.11
CA GLN A 205 -4.99 -14.40 -7.13
C GLN A 205 -6.09 -13.40 -6.79
N THR A 206 -6.69 -12.83 -7.82
CA THR A 206 -7.84 -11.93 -7.70
C THR A 206 -9.02 -12.59 -8.40
N ALA A 207 -9.63 -13.58 -7.73
CA ALA A 207 -10.64 -14.45 -8.33
C ALA A 207 -12.08 -13.95 -8.17
N SER A 208 -12.34 -13.00 -7.26
CA SER A 208 -13.68 -12.45 -7.01
C SER A 208 -13.73 -10.92 -7.19
N GLY A 209 -14.93 -10.37 -7.42
CA GLY A 209 -15.11 -8.95 -7.71
C GLY A 209 -14.82 -8.04 -6.51
N SER A 210 -15.17 -8.51 -5.31
CA SER A 210 -14.85 -7.83 -4.04
C SER A 210 -13.34 -7.82 -3.79
N VAL A 211 -12.67 -8.95 -4.00
CA VAL A 211 -11.20 -9.03 -3.89
C VAL A 211 -10.54 -8.15 -4.94
N ALA A 212 -11.05 -8.08 -6.16
CA ALA A 212 -10.55 -7.17 -7.19
C ALA A 212 -10.65 -5.70 -6.78
N LEU A 213 -11.80 -5.28 -6.27
CA LEU A 213 -11.97 -3.90 -5.80
C LEU A 213 -11.05 -3.60 -4.62
N ALA A 214 -10.94 -4.51 -3.65
CA ALA A 214 -10.03 -4.38 -2.53
C ALA A 214 -8.56 -4.30 -2.97
N MET A 215 -8.15 -5.06 -3.99
CA MET A 215 -6.80 -5.00 -4.56
C MET A 215 -6.54 -3.70 -5.31
N VAL A 216 -7.54 -3.15 -6.02
CA VAL A 216 -7.45 -1.83 -6.65
C VAL A 216 -7.33 -0.74 -5.58
N GLU A 217 -8.13 -0.79 -4.51
CA GLU A 217 -8.02 0.11 -3.37
C GLU A 217 -6.63 0.01 -2.72
N HIS A 218 -6.15 -1.22 -2.50
CA HIS A 218 -4.84 -1.49 -1.92
C HIS A 218 -3.71 -0.93 -2.78
N MET A 219 -3.75 -1.20 -4.10
CA MET A 219 -2.81 -0.63 -5.07
C MET A 219 -2.91 0.89 -5.12
N GLY A 220 -4.12 1.44 -5.09
CA GLY A 220 -4.39 2.86 -5.03
C GLY A 220 -3.72 3.48 -3.82
N ASN A 221 -3.92 2.89 -2.63
CA ASN A 221 -3.30 3.31 -1.38
C ASN A 221 -1.77 3.33 -1.48
N TYR A 222 -1.14 2.42 -2.24
CA TYR A 222 0.31 2.42 -2.46
C TYR A 222 0.78 3.43 -3.50
N ALA A 223 0.05 3.57 -4.61
CA ALA A 223 0.32 4.56 -5.64
C ALA A 223 0.19 5.99 -5.07
N ILE A 224 -0.75 6.20 -4.15
CA ILE A 224 -1.03 7.50 -3.50
C ILE A 224 -0.42 7.62 -2.11
N LYS A 225 0.39 6.65 -1.64
CA LYS A 225 0.98 6.60 -0.28
C LYS A 225 2.04 7.67 -0.01
N LEU A 226 1.98 8.76 -0.76
CA LEU A 226 2.58 10.03 -0.43
C LEU A 226 1.81 10.74 0.71
N GLN A 227 0.80 10.10 1.32
CA GLN A 227 0.07 10.62 2.47
C GLN A 227 1.04 10.90 3.61
N LEU A 228 1.18 12.18 3.93
CA LEU A 228 1.91 12.65 5.10
C LEU A 228 1.20 12.14 6.35
N ASP A 229 1.97 11.69 7.33
CA ASP A 229 1.43 11.31 8.63
C ASP A 229 0.62 12.47 9.22
N THR A 230 -0.58 12.18 9.70
CA THR A 230 -1.47 13.13 10.38
C THR A 230 -0.74 13.92 11.49
N ALA A 231 0.20 13.31 12.21
CA ALA A 231 1.02 13.99 13.21
C ALA A 231 1.95 15.06 12.59
N ILE A 232 2.54 14.76 11.43
CA ILE A 232 3.32 15.74 10.64
C ILE A 232 2.40 16.85 10.14
N VAL A 233 1.19 16.49 9.70
CA VAL A 233 0.19 17.46 9.23
C VAL A 233 -0.21 18.42 10.35
N PHE A 234 -0.54 17.90 11.52
CA PHE A 234 -0.87 18.71 12.69
C PHE A 234 0.31 19.53 13.18
N SER A 235 1.53 18.99 13.18
CA SER A 235 2.73 19.74 13.55
C SER A 235 2.98 20.92 12.61
N ALA A 236 2.84 20.73 11.30
CA ALA A 236 2.97 21.79 10.30
C ALA A 236 1.89 22.86 10.46
N LEU A 237 0.65 22.45 10.73
CA LEU A 237 -0.47 23.35 10.97
C LEU A 237 -0.26 24.17 12.25
N CYS A 238 0.08 23.52 13.36
CA CYS A 238 0.35 24.17 14.64
C CYS A 238 1.53 25.15 14.54
N ALA A 239 2.60 24.78 13.83
CA ALA A 239 3.73 25.67 13.58
C ALA A 239 3.31 26.91 12.77
N SER A 240 2.48 26.72 11.75
CA SER A 240 1.98 27.80 10.90
C SER A 240 1.04 28.74 11.68
N ILE A 241 0.15 28.19 12.51
CA ILE A 241 -0.74 28.97 13.39
C ILE A 241 0.09 29.79 14.39
N LYS A 242 1.05 29.17 15.08
CA LYS A 242 1.92 29.88 16.03
C LYS A 242 2.71 31.01 15.37
N ALA A 243 3.24 30.76 14.17
CA ALA A 243 3.98 31.78 13.42
C ALA A 243 3.11 32.99 13.06
N LEU A 244 1.85 32.77 12.68
CA LEU A 244 0.91 33.83 12.33
C LEU A 244 0.29 34.54 13.55
N GLN A 245 0.14 33.85 14.68
CA GLN A 245 -0.25 34.49 15.94
C GLN A 245 0.83 35.44 16.47
N ASN A 246 2.10 35.05 16.32
CA ASN A 246 3.23 35.87 16.78
C ASN A 246 3.47 37.10 15.88
N ARG A 247 3.21 36.97 14.57
CA ARG A 247 3.38 38.05 13.58
C ARG A 247 2.20 38.03 12.59
N PRO A 248 1.04 38.56 12.99
CA PRO A 248 -0.11 38.62 12.09
C PRO A 248 0.19 39.60 10.94
N PRO A 249 -0.14 39.25 9.68
CA PRO A 249 -0.08 40.21 8.59
C PRO A 249 -1.03 41.37 8.88
N GLN A 250 -0.56 42.58 8.61
CA GLN A 250 -1.33 43.80 8.80
C GLN A 250 -1.64 44.45 7.45
N ASP A 251 -2.82 45.03 7.33
CA ASP A 251 -3.19 45.87 6.20
C ASP A 251 -2.51 47.25 6.29
N ILE A 252 -2.82 48.11 5.31
CA ILE A 252 -2.24 49.45 5.22
C ILE A 252 -2.60 50.34 6.43
N ASP A 253 -3.68 50.01 7.14
CA ASP A 253 -4.21 50.71 8.31
C ASP A 253 -3.71 50.08 9.63
N GLY A 254 -2.84 49.08 9.55
CA GLY A 254 -2.27 48.37 10.70
C GLY A 254 -3.23 47.38 11.37
N GLN A 255 -4.40 47.11 10.77
CA GLN A 255 -5.33 46.09 11.23
C GLN A 255 -4.92 44.72 10.70
N VAL A 256 -5.37 43.65 11.35
CA VAL A 256 -5.06 42.29 10.90
C VAL A 256 -5.74 42.02 9.55
N ASP A 257 -4.95 41.75 8.53
CA ASP A 257 -5.45 41.32 7.23
C ASP A 257 -5.83 39.84 7.28
N ASN A 258 -7.12 39.56 7.46
CA ASN A 258 -7.65 38.20 7.53
C ASN A 258 -7.51 37.42 6.21
N SER A 259 -7.52 38.12 5.06
CA SER A 259 -7.36 37.51 3.75
C SER A 259 -5.93 37.03 3.57
N GLU A 260 -4.96 37.90 3.85
CA GLU A 260 -3.55 37.56 3.79
C GLU A 260 -3.15 36.55 4.87
N MET A 261 -3.76 36.63 6.06
CA MET A 261 -3.58 35.62 7.12
C MET A 261 -4.01 34.22 6.66
N THR A 262 -5.15 34.11 5.98
CA THR A 262 -5.65 32.83 5.44
C THR A 262 -4.71 32.29 4.36
N ARG A 263 -4.29 33.16 3.44
CA ARG A 263 -3.35 32.79 2.37
C ARG A 263 -2.02 32.31 2.95
N LEU A 264 -1.43 33.06 3.89
CA LEU A 264 -0.17 32.70 4.54
C LEU A 264 -0.30 31.44 5.40
N MET A 265 -1.46 31.20 6.02
CA MET A 265 -1.71 29.96 6.76
C MET A 265 -1.60 28.75 5.84
N MET A 266 -2.24 28.79 4.67
CA MET A 266 -2.13 27.74 3.67
C MET A 266 -0.69 27.57 3.19
N VAL A 267 -0.04 28.66 2.76
CA VAL A 267 1.33 28.61 2.21
C VAL A 267 2.34 28.09 3.22
N LYS A 268 2.34 28.62 4.46
CA LYS A 268 3.26 28.18 5.52
C LYS A 268 3.00 26.72 5.89
N THR A 269 1.74 26.30 5.95
CA THR A 269 1.39 24.91 6.26
C THR A 269 1.92 24.01 5.16
N THR A 270 1.59 24.29 3.89
CA THR A 270 2.07 23.50 2.74
C THR A 270 3.60 23.46 2.65
N ASN A 271 4.29 24.59 2.82
CA ASN A 271 5.75 24.62 2.79
C ASN A 271 6.36 23.80 3.92
N THR A 272 5.77 23.85 5.12
CA THR A 272 6.23 23.04 6.26
C THR A 272 5.96 21.55 6.02
N LEU A 273 4.81 21.21 5.45
CA LEU A 273 4.44 19.84 5.07
C LEU A 273 5.43 19.26 4.06
N VAL A 274 5.79 20.04 3.04
CA VAL A 274 6.74 19.63 2.00
C VAL A 274 8.17 19.58 2.54
N GLY A 275 8.58 20.58 3.32
CA GLY A 275 9.94 20.68 3.85
C GLY A 275 10.26 19.66 4.96
N LYS A 276 9.27 19.28 5.76
CA LYS A 276 9.40 18.21 6.78
C LYS A 276 9.14 16.82 6.22
N ARG A 277 8.90 16.69 4.91
CA ARG A 277 8.69 15.39 4.30
C ARG A 277 10.02 14.66 4.22
N GLU A 278 10.15 13.61 5.03
CA GLU A 278 11.27 12.70 4.94
C GLU A 278 11.11 11.77 3.73
N LEU A 279 12.20 11.60 2.99
CA LEU A 279 12.31 10.63 1.91
C LEU A 279 13.42 9.65 2.28
N THR A 280 13.21 8.37 1.97
CA THR A 280 14.24 7.37 2.26
C THR A 280 15.43 7.58 1.32
N GLY A 281 16.65 7.32 1.79
CA GLY A 281 17.86 7.47 0.97
C GLY A 281 17.79 6.65 -0.32
N GLN A 282 17.15 5.49 -0.27
CA GLN A 282 16.92 4.61 -1.42
C GLN A 282 15.95 5.22 -2.44
N GLN A 283 14.87 5.89 -2.01
CA GLN A 283 13.98 6.61 -2.93
C GLN A 283 14.71 7.72 -3.66
N THR A 284 15.46 8.54 -2.91
CA THR A 284 16.26 9.63 -3.46
C THR A 284 17.31 9.09 -4.44
N ALA A 285 18.03 8.04 -4.07
CA ALA A 285 19.00 7.40 -4.95
C ALA A 285 18.35 6.84 -6.23
N SER A 286 17.20 6.19 -6.11
CA SER A 286 16.44 5.65 -7.26
C SER A 286 16.06 6.76 -8.23
N LEU A 287 15.55 7.89 -7.71
CA LEU A 287 15.21 9.07 -8.51
C LEU A 287 16.45 9.67 -9.20
N LEU A 288 17.55 9.86 -8.47
CA LEU A 288 18.81 10.40 -9.01
C LEU A 288 19.43 9.49 -10.08
N LEU A 289 19.21 8.17 -9.99
CA LEU A 289 19.62 7.19 -10.98
C LEU A 289 18.66 7.10 -12.18
N GLY A 290 17.65 7.96 -12.27
CA GLY A 290 16.68 7.99 -13.35
C GLY A 290 15.78 6.75 -13.41
N ARG A 291 15.56 6.07 -12.27
CA ARG A 291 14.66 4.93 -12.20
C ARG A 291 13.21 5.42 -12.13
N LYS A 292 12.31 4.70 -12.79
CA LYS A 292 10.88 4.99 -12.74
C LYS A 292 10.31 4.60 -11.37
N ASN A 293 9.35 5.40 -10.90
CA ASN A 293 8.52 5.10 -9.72
C ASN A 293 7.30 4.23 -10.05
N ASN A 294 7.04 3.96 -11.33
CA ASN A 294 6.03 3.02 -11.79
C ASN A 294 6.47 2.28 -13.07
N TYR A 295 5.81 1.17 -13.37
CA TYR A 295 6.01 0.36 -14.56
C TYR A 295 4.66 -0.13 -15.07
N THR A 296 4.36 0.10 -16.34
CA THR A 296 3.08 -0.28 -16.94
C THR A 296 3.28 -0.76 -18.39
N SER A 297 2.34 -1.57 -18.87
CA SER A 297 2.24 -1.98 -20.28
C SER A 297 1.61 -0.91 -21.17
N ASP A 298 0.79 -0.03 -20.59
CA ASP A 298 -0.09 0.85 -21.34
C ASP A 298 0.33 2.31 -21.18
N GLU A 299 -0.04 3.13 -22.16
CA GLU A 299 0.15 4.57 -22.10
C GLU A 299 -1.11 5.22 -21.52
N TYR A 300 -0.93 5.97 -20.44
CA TYR A 300 -2.00 6.74 -19.82
C TYR A 300 -1.97 8.19 -20.30
N GLN A 301 -3.14 8.78 -20.50
CA GLN A 301 -3.25 10.20 -20.79
C GLN A 301 -2.98 11.00 -19.51
N GLU A 302 -2.13 12.02 -19.61
CA GLU A 302 -1.87 12.93 -18.51
C GLU A 302 -3.02 13.90 -18.36
N HIS A 303 -3.75 13.80 -17.25
CA HIS A 303 -4.78 14.76 -16.88
C HIS A 303 -4.23 15.71 -15.82
N TRP A 304 -4.11 16.99 -16.18
CA TRP A 304 -3.69 18.02 -15.25
C TRP A 304 -4.82 18.30 -14.26
N TRP A 305 -4.56 18.03 -12.98
CA TRP A 305 -5.52 18.24 -11.88
C TRP A 305 -6.16 19.64 -11.93
N SER A 306 -5.36 20.66 -12.21
CA SER A 306 -5.85 22.04 -12.34
C SER A 306 -6.83 22.20 -13.51
N SER A 307 -6.62 21.53 -14.64
CA SER A 307 -7.54 21.55 -15.77
C SER A 307 -8.85 20.85 -15.46
N MET A 308 -8.77 19.70 -14.80
CA MET A 308 -9.95 18.95 -14.40
C MET A 308 -10.80 19.72 -13.38
N LEU A 309 -10.17 20.31 -12.36
CA LEU A 309 -10.86 21.15 -11.38
C LEU A 309 -11.51 22.37 -12.03
N ARG A 310 -10.82 23.00 -13.01
CA ARG A 310 -11.41 24.07 -13.81
C ARG A 310 -12.64 23.59 -14.56
N ASP A 311 -12.58 22.46 -15.24
CA ASP A 311 -13.73 21.99 -16.01
C ASP A 311 -14.92 21.57 -15.14
N ILE A 312 -14.67 21.03 -13.95
CA ILE A 312 -15.71 20.60 -13.01
C ILE A 312 -16.28 21.79 -12.21
N ALA A 313 -15.47 22.78 -11.88
CA ALA A 313 -15.82 23.90 -11.01
C ALA A 313 -15.22 25.23 -11.51
N ARG A 314 -15.60 25.64 -12.73
CA ARG A 314 -15.11 26.86 -13.39
C ARG A 314 -15.24 28.11 -12.54
N ASP A 315 -16.37 28.22 -11.83
CA ASP A 315 -16.70 29.39 -11.03
C ASP A 315 -15.84 29.51 -9.76
N VAL A 316 -15.19 28.41 -9.36
CA VAL A 316 -14.32 28.34 -8.17
C VAL A 316 -12.85 28.51 -8.56
N PHE A 317 -12.44 27.90 -9.68
CA PHE A 317 -11.06 27.92 -10.16
C PHE A 317 -10.96 28.75 -11.44
N THR A 318 -10.98 30.07 -11.32
CA THR A 318 -10.79 30.98 -12.46
C THR A 318 -9.31 31.19 -12.76
N ILE A 319 -8.97 31.39 -14.03
CA ILE A 319 -7.65 31.89 -14.42
C ILE A 319 -7.77 33.41 -14.40
N ASP A 320 -7.14 34.06 -13.42
CA ASP A 320 -6.80 35.47 -13.61
C ASP A 320 -5.60 35.49 -14.56
N LEU A 321 -5.89 35.58 -15.86
CA LEU A 321 -4.88 35.96 -16.86
C LEU A 321 -4.61 37.45 -16.65
N GLY A 322 -4.09 37.79 -15.47
CA GLY A 322 -3.56 39.11 -15.21
C GLY A 322 -2.54 39.40 -16.30
N ASP A 323 -2.64 40.58 -16.88
CA ASP A 323 -1.71 41.14 -17.85
C ASP A 323 -0.36 41.40 -17.16
N HIS A 324 0.32 40.33 -16.74
CA HIS A 324 1.64 40.37 -16.15
C HIS A 324 2.66 40.15 -17.27
N SER A 325 2.85 41.19 -18.07
CA SER A 325 4.00 41.33 -18.97
C SER A 325 5.32 41.57 -18.22
N GLU A 326 5.34 41.44 -16.89
CA GLU A 326 6.58 41.57 -16.13
C GLU A 326 7.22 40.20 -15.91
N PRO A 327 8.47 39.98 -16.36
CA PRO A 327 9.18 38.74 -16.11
C PRO A 327 9.32 38.54 -14.60
N TYR A 328 8.97 37.35 -14.12
CA TYR A 328 9.30 36.89 -12.79
C TYR A 328 10.81 36.99 -12.58
N THR A 329 11.26 38.06 -11.93
CA THR A 329 12.56 38.11 -11.29
C THR A 329 12.41 37.40 -9.96
N PRO A 330 13.16 36.33 -9.68
CA PRO A 330 13.27 35.81 -8.33
C PRO A 330 13.97 36.88 -7.51
N GLU A 331 13.21 37.81 -6.95
CA GLU A 331 13.71 38.66 -5.88
C GLU A 331 14.22 37.71 -4.81
N THR A 332 15.50 37.92 -4.50
CA THR A 332 16.30 37.24 -3.51
C THR A 332 15.41 36.49 -2.53
N ALA A 333 15.42 35.16 -2.62
CA ALA A 333 15.15 34.35 -1.45
C ALA A 333 16.13 34.88 -0.40
N GLU A 334 15.69 35.82 0.44
CA GLU A 334 16.26 35.95 1.76
C GLU A 334 16.29 34.53 2.27
N GLU A 335 17.49 34.02 2.51
CA GLU A 335 17.67 32.81 3.28
C GLU A 335 16.77 33.02 4.50
N LEU A 336 15.60 32.38 4.48
CA LEU A 336 14.82 32.16 5.66
C LEU A 336 15.75 31.31 6.51
N ASP A 337 16.50 31.99 7.38
CA ASP A 337 17.28 31.40 8.45
C ASP A 337 16.27 30.67 9.34
N LEU A 338 15.93 29.47 8.88
CA LEU A 338 15.31 28.42 9.66
C LEU A 338 16.42 28.02 10.62
N GLY A 339 16.61 28.84 11.67
CA GLY A 339 17.69 28.72 12.63
C GLY A 339 17.94 27.25 12.91
N ARG A 340 19.17 26.79 12.65
CA ARG A 340 19.56 25.43 13.02
C ARG A 340 19.18 25.24 14.48
N PRO A 341 18.37 24.22 14.84
CA PRO A 341 18.17 23.92 16.23
C PRO A 341 19.55 23.68 16.86
N ASP A 342 19.74 24.24 18.05
CA ASP A 342 20.98 24.12 18.81
C ASP A 342 21.40 22.64 18.83
N SER A 343 22.69 22.37 18.57
CA SER A 343 23.20 20.99 18.41
C SER A 343 22.93 20.10 19.63
N ASP A 344 22.62 20.72 20.77
CA ASP A 344 22.32 20.06 22.04
C ASP A 344 20.84 19.68 22.19
N GLU A 345 19.91 20.27 21.42
CA GLU A 345 18.47 19.89 21.42
C GLU A 345 18.19 18.75 20.44
N ALA A 346 18.91 18.69 19.30
CA ALA A 346 18.82 17.59 18.35
C ALA A 346 19.33 16.25 18.93
N GLN A 347 20.21 16.29 19.95
CA GLN A 347 20.63 15.10 20.69
C GLN A 347 19.67 14.69 21.82
N ARG A 348 18.72 15.56 22.22
CA ARG A 348 17.73 15.25 23.26
C ARG A 348 16.42 14.65 22.73
N MET A 349 16.18 14.72 21.42
CA MET A 349 15.06 14.04 20.75
C MET A 349 15.50 12.75 20.04
N ILE A 350 16.45 12.02 20.62
CA ILE A 350 16.50 10.58 20.40
C ILE A 350 15.27 10.01 21.12
N ILE A 351 14.20 9.78 20.37
CA ILE A 351 13.09 8.94 20.82
C ILE A 351 13.73 7.59 21.17
N PRO A 352 13.65 7.11 22.42
CA PRO A 352 14.10 5.77 22.75
C PRO A 352 13.39 4.77 21.85
N ASP A 353 14.11 3.77 21.36
CA ASP A 353 13.59 2.67 20.53
C ASP A 353 12.56 1.76 21.26
N ASP A 354 11.98 2.22 22.37
CA ASP A 354 11.04 1.50 23.23
C ASP A 354 9.72 2.28 23.32
N GLU A 355 8.76 1.97 22.46
CA GLU A 355 7.35 2.26 22.72
C GLU A 355 6.78 1.17 23.65
N ASP A 356 7.25 1.15 24.90
CA ASP A 356 6.58 0.53 26.04
C ASP A 356 6.44 1.57 27.18
N ASP A 357 5.20 1.73 27.63
CA ASP A 357 4.74 2.35 28.88
C ASP A 357 5.18 3.77 29.26
N LEU A 358 4.36 4.76 28.88
CA LEU A 358 4.07 5.91 29.77
C LEU A 358 2.77 5.65 30.54
N LEU A 359 2.94 5.01 31.69
CA LEU A 359 1.98 4.98 32.79
C LEU A 359 1.68 6.42 33.25
N LEU A 360 0.44 6.89 33.05
CA LEU A 360 -0.12 7.97 33.84
C LEU A 360 -0.63 7.37 35.16
N THR A 361 0.06 7.65 36.26
CA THR A 361 -0.44 7.36 37.61
C THR A 361 -1.64 8.26 37.94
N PRO A 362 -2.70 7.74 38.60
CA PRO A 362 -3.88 8.53 38.93
C PRO A 362 -3.73 9.19 40.30
N GLU A 363 -3.23 10.43 40.35
CA GLU A 363 -3.47 11.30 41.50
C GLU A 363 -3.89 12.68 41.00
N THR A 364 -5.20 12.89 40.86
CA THR A 364 -5.91 14.05 41.42
C THR A 364 -7.39 13.93 41.07
N SER A 365 -8.18 13.86 42.14
CA SER A 365 -9.64 13.87 42.16
C SER A 365 -10.21 15.08 41.41
N ILE A 366 -11.05 14.82 40.39
CA ILE A 366 -12.00 15.79 39.85
C ILE A 366 -13.40 15.18 39.96
N GLU A 367 -14.28 15.86 40.68
CA GLU A 367 -15.66 15.43 40.94
C GLU A 367 -16.48 15.27 39.65
N PRO A 368 -17.39 14.27 39.59
CA PRO A 368 -18.23 14.06 38.41
C PRO A 368 -19.35 15.10 38.33
N LEU A 369 -19.38 15.84 37.21
CA LEU A 369 -20.54 16.65 36.82
C LEU A 369 -21.75 15.73 36.57
N LYS A 370 -22.81 16.01 37.33
CA LYS A 370 -24.09 15.28 37.37
C LYS A 370 -24.68 15.07 35.98
N THR A 371 -24.93 13.81 35.65
CA THR A 371 -25.78 13.37 34.55
C THR A 371 -27.21 13.87 34.75
N ARG A 372 -27.74 14.60 33.77
CA ARG A 372 -29.19 14.77 33.61
C ARG A 372 -29.69 13.67 32.68
N ASN A 373 -30.52 12.80 33.25
CA ASN A 373 -31.28 11.78 32.56
C ASN A 373 -32.03 12.36 31.35
N VAL A 374 -31.79 11.80 30.18
CA VAL A 374 -32.74 11.87 29.06
C VAL A 374 -33.13 10.46 28.69
N THR A 375 -34.37 10.14 29.05
CA THR A 375 -35.11 8.91 28.82
C THR A 375 -35.22 8.63 27.32
N MET A 376 -34.85 7.42 26.88
CA MET A 376 -35.19 6.92 25.56
C MET A 376 -36.69 6.62 25.50
N MET A 377 -37.38 7.15 24.49
CA MET A 377 -38.59 6.54 23.94
C MET A 377 -38.58 6.58 22.40
N PRO A 378 -39.23 5.61 21.74
CA PRO A 378 -39.01 5.30 20.33
C PRO A 378 -40.12 5.89 19.46
N GLU A 379 -39.79 6.63 18.39
CA GLU A 379 -40.77 6.93 17.34
C GLU A 379 -40.14 6.97 15.94
N ARG A 380 -40.76 6.19 15.06
CA ARG A 380 -40.62 6.21 13.60
C ARG A 380 -40.97 7.60 13.06
N ARG A 381 -40.21 8.12 12.10
CA ARG A 381 -40.75 8.96 11.01
C ARG A 381 -40.00 8.72 9.69
N ASP A 382 -40.81 8.55 8.67
CA ASP A 382 -40.47 8.39 7.27
C ASP A 382 -39.90 9.67 6.64
N ILE A 383 -38.82 9.48 5.87
CA ILE A 383 -38.49 9.97 4.51
C ILE A 383 -38.64 11.48 4.18
N GLN A 384 -37.52 12.07 3.73
CA GLN A 384 -37.52 12.87 2.49
C GLN A 384 -36.16 12.79 1.77
N THR A 385 -36.09 11.91 0.75
CA THR A 385 -35.00 11.85 -0.23
C THR A 385 -35.31 12.79 -1.39
N CYS A 386 -34.43 13.76 -1.66
CA CYS A 386 -34.44 14.50 -2.93
C CYS A 386 -33.81 13.63 -4.02
N SER A 387 -34.60 13.27 -5.03
CA SER A 387 -34.19 12.59 -6.25
C SER A 387 -33.77 13.61 -7.32
N VAL A 388 -32.55 13.46 -7.86
CA VAL A 388 -32.20 14.03 -9.17
C VAL A 388 -32.11 12.86 -10.15
N THR A 389 -33.05 12.81 -11.08
CA THR A 389 -33.16 11.81 -12.14
C THR A 389 -32.27 12.17 -13.31
N TYR A 390 -31.31 11.30 -13.65
CA TYR A 390 -30.73 11.23 -14.98
C TYR A 390 -31.15 9.90 -15.62
N SER A 391 -31.88 9.99 -16.73
CA SER A 391 -32.33 8.84 -17.52
C SER A 391 -31.28 8.46 -18.56
N THR A 392 -30.63 7.29 -18.42
CA THR A 392 -30.32 6.37 -19.52
C THR A 392 -29.88 5.01 -18.99
N GLY A 393 -30.77 4.01 -19.12
CA GLY A 393 -30.47 2.63 -19.50
C GLY A 393 -29.51 1.77 -18.65
N ARG A 394 -30.12 0.97 -17.76
CA ARG A 394 -29.58 -0.23 -17.05
C ARG A 394 -28.46 0.02 -16.02
N GLN A 395 -28.86 0.10 -14.75
CA GLN A 395 -27.99 -0.07 -13.59
C GLN A 395 -28.64 -1.05 -12.60
N SER A 396 -27.89 -2.10 -12.27
CA SER A 396 -28.02 -2.85 -11.01
C SER A 396 -27.47 -1.97 -9.89
N LEU A 397 -28.31 -1.63 -8.91
CA LEU A 397 -27.89 -0.91 -7.70
C LEU A 397 -27.05 -1.83 -6.82
N ILE A 398 -25.82 -1.42 -6.49
CA ILE A 398 -25.11 -1.87 -5.28
C ILE A 398 -24.84 -0.63 -4.45
N ARG A 399 -25.48 -0.57 -3.27
CA ARG A 399 -25.25 0.45 -2.24
C ARG A 399 -24.00 0.06 -1.44
N CYS A 400 -22.99 0.92 -1.41
CA CYS A 400 -21.93 0.85 -0.41
C CYS A 400 -22.17 1.95 0.63
N VAL A 401 -22.38 1.55 1.88
CA VAL A 401 -22.49 2.43 3.05
C VAL A 401 -21.15 2.32 3.77
N SER A 402 -20.23 3.25 3.53
CA SER A 402 -19.02 3.39 4.35
C SER A 402 -19.37 4.23 5.58
N GLY A 403 -19.73 3.54 6.67
CA GLY A 403 -19.80 4.14 8.00
C GLY A 403 -18.39 4.36 8.53
N ILE A 404 -18.04 5.63 8.73
CA ILE A 404 -16.85 6.08 9.45
C ILE A 404 -17.05 5.79 10.94
N PHE A 405 -16.09 5.12 11.57
CA PHE A 405 -15.70 5.33 12.97
C PHE A 405 -14.19 5.16 13.12
#